data_AF-A0A8S2JZY0-F1
#
_entry.id   AF-A0A8S2JZY0-F1
#
_cell.length_a   1.000
_cell.length_b   1.000
_cell.length_c   1.000
_cell.angle_alpha   90.00
_cell.angle_beta   90.00
_cell.angle_gamma   90.00
#
_symmetry.space_group_name_H-M   'P 1'
#
loop_
_entity.id
_entity.type
_entity.pdbx_description
1 polymer ?
#
loop_
_entity_poly.entity_id
_entity_poly.type
_entity_poly.pdbx_seq_one_letter_code
_entity_poly.pdbx_strand_id
1 'polypeptide(L)'
;MKNYFHTEKSQELNALISMKSQLKDRLMEENYRSKILSRYCNDWKKYHISQWIEMLLEIEQDHTKSMNDSENILKQTDIAHKETIKILIKQTDEMKLDANKCYEYYRNKTNDFEKELTNLRQEFCHVKRQRQHSYEEYQRMKIIVDEYNQLKMNEKLLLQKRKQQEEAIRRIQTWWRGTMARHQWIHCEQCDQDWCWSCYSPSHPNETCREFKKNHSQLDVWAKTRRTDNRNQRNARRCPKCSIYIEKIDGCDHMICGKCNSKFCYRCGSKMRLPFYIGHDAKYSIFGCKYKLWPKRPLLRWLVRGSIFTGVVILTPVVLGALIALAAVGIPTIIIIGCFALPLYPCLKCRKRH
;
A
#
# COMPACT_ATOMS: atom_id res chain seq x y z
N MET A 1 24.39 55.30 -60.48
CA MET A 1 25.12 55.00 -61.73
C MET A 1 24.26 55.12 -62.98
N LYS A 2 23.10 54.44 -63.10
CA LYS A 2 22.21 54.52 -64.27
C LYS A 2 21.82 55.95 -64.67
N ASN A 3 21.45 56.79 -63.70
CA ASN A 3 21.09 58.19 -63.96
C ASN A 3 22.29 59.04 -64.41
N TYR A 4 23.48 58.82 -63.83
CA TYR A 4 24.69 59.60 -64.14
C TYR A 4 25.23 59.29 -65.54
N PHE A 5 25.29 58.00 -65.90
CA PHE A 5 25.78 57.55 -67.20
C PHE A 5 24.84 57.92 -68.37
N HIS A 6 23.52 57.88 -68.12
CA HIS A 6 22.53 58.35 -69.11
C HIS A 6 22.57 59.86 -69.28
N THR A 7 22.75 60.65 -68.21
CA THR A 7 22.79 62.12 -68.33
C THR A 7 24.01 62.59 -69.09
N GLU A 8 25.18 62.01 -68.83
CA GLU A 8 26.45 62.46 -69.44
C GLU A 8 26.51 62.10 -70.93
N LYS A 9 26.26 60.84 -71.31
CA LYS A 9 26.24 60.42 -72.72
C LYS A 9 25.08 61.03 -73.52
N SER A 10 23.93 61.30 -72.89
CA SER A 10 22.82 62.04 -73.52
C SER A 10 23.18 63.49 -73.80
N GLN A 11 23.89 64.15 -72.88
CA GLN A 11 24.36 65.53 -73.07
C GLN A 11 25.36 65.61 -74.23
N GLU A 12 26.30 64.66 -74.33
CA GLU A 12 27.24 64.57 -75.45
C GLU A 12 26.54 64.34 -76.79
N LEU A 13 25.58 63.40 -76.87
CA LEU A 13 24.82 63.13 -78.09
C LEU A 13 23.98 64.35 -78.52
N ASN A 14 23.32 65.01 -77.56
CA ASN A 14 22.54 66.23 -77.84
C ASN A 14 23.44 67.39 -78.29
N ALA A 15 24.65 67.52 -77.75
CA ALA A 15 25.63 68.51 -78.19
C ALA A 15 26.08 68.25 -79.64
N LEU A 16 26.32 66.98 -80.02
CA LEU A 16 26.66 66.58 -81.38
C LEU A 16 25.52 66.84 -82.37
N ILE A 17 24.27 66.49 -82.02
CA ILE A 17 23.08 66.79 -82.82
C ILE A 17 22.90 68.30 -83.02
N SER A 18 23.13 69.08 -81.96
CA SER A 18 23.09 70.55 -82.02
C SER A 18 24.17 71.12 -82.95
N MET A 19 25.43 70.65 -82.82
CA MET A 19 26.53 71.06 -83.71
C MET A 19 26.23 70.70 -85.17
N LYS A 20 25.68 69.52 -85.44
CA LYS A 20 25.25 69.08 -86.77
C LYS A 20 24.15 69.96 -87.34
N SER A 21 23.14 70.34 -86.54
CA SER A 21 22.10 71.29 -86.95
C SER A 21 22.70 72.67 -87.27
N GLN A 22 23.56 73.20 -86.39
CA GLN A 22 24.22 74.49 -86.62
C GLN A 22 25.11 74.50 -87.88
N LEU A 23 25.80 73.40 -88.18
CA LEU A 23 26.57 73.26 -89.42
C LEU A 23 25.67 73.19 -90.65
N LYS A 24 24.52 72.51 -90.55
CA LYS A 24 23.51 72.45 -91.61
C LYS A 24 22.84 73.81 -91.85
N ASP A 25 22.56 74.56 -90.79
CA ASP A 25 21.98 75.90 -90.87
C ASP A 25 23.01 76.89 -91.46
N ARG A 26 24.28 76.81 -91.04
CA ARG A 26 25.38 77.58 -91.67
C ARG A 26 25.55 77.26 -93.16
N LEU A 27 25.43 76.00 -93.56
CA LEU A 27 25.40 75.61 -94.97
C LEU A 27 24.25 76.28 -95.72
N MET A 28 23.04 76.29 -95.15
CA MET A 28 21.86 76.89 -95.79
C MET A 28 21.95 78.42 -95.87
N GLU A 29 22.47 79.07 -94.83
CA GLU A 29 22.65 80.52 -94.75
C GLU A 29 23.79 81.01 -95.68
N GLU A 30 24.90 80.28 -95.78
CA GLU A 30 25.96 80.57 -96.76
C GLU A 30 25.53 80.27 -98.19
N ASN A 31 24.73 79.23 -98.43
CA ASN A 31 24.19 78.94 -99.77
C ASN A 31 23.28 80.09 -100.26
N TYR A 32 22.59 80.78 -99.34
CA TYR A 32 21.84 82.02 -99.62
C TYR A 32 22.75 83.24 -99.85
N ARG A 33 23.84 83.40 -99.07
CA ARG A 33 24.81 84.50 -99.23
C ARG A 33 25.78 84.34 -100.42
N SER A 34 26.00 83.13 -100.92
CA SER A 34 27.03 82.81 -101.93
C SER A 34 26.71 83.20 -103.37
N LYS A 35 25.54 83.81 -103.65
CA LYS A 35 25.21 84.34 -104.99
C LYS A 35 26.18 85.41 -105.52
N ILE A 36 27.19 85.84 -104.74
CA ILE A 36 28.13 86.93 -105.05
C ILE A 36 29.62 86.49 -105.08
N LEU A 37 29.99 85.22 -104.84
CA LEU A 37 31.42 84.78 -104.84
C LEU A 37 31.70 83.52 -105.70
N SER A 38 32.90 83.48 -106.32
CA SER A 38 33.40 82.51 -107.31
C SER A 38 33.09 81.01 -107.02
N ARG A 39 32.61 80.29 -108.07
CA ARG A 39 32.20 78.86 -108.06
C ARG A 39 33.22 77.90 -107.41
N TYR A 40 34.52 78.10 -107.63
CA TYR A 40 35.55 77.17 -107.17
C TYR A 40 35.75 77.14 -105.63
N CYS A 41 35.53 78.26 -104.94
CA CYS A 41 35.66 78.32 -103.47
C CYS A 41 34.45 77.67 -102.76
N ASN A 42 33.27 77.73 -103.40
CA ASN A 42 32.03 77.14 -102.87
C ASN A 42 32.02 75.61 -102.98
N ASP A 43 32.55 75.04 -104.06
CA ASP A 43 32.59 73.57 -104.23
C ASP A 43 33.56 72.88 -103.25
N TRP A 44 34.73 73.47 -103.00
CA TRP A 44 35.70 72.94 -102.02
C TRP A 44 35.13 72.95 -100.59
N LYS A 45 34.50 74.06 -100.18
CA LYS A 45 33.87 74.16 -98.86
C LYS A 45 32.71 73.18 -98.69
N LYS A 46 31.87 73.03 -99.72
CA LYS A 46 30.75 72.09 -99.73
C LYS A 46 31.23 70.64 -99.58
N TYR A 47 32.32 70.26 -100.25
CA TYR A 47 32.92 68.93 -100.15
C TYR A 47 33.41 68.63 -98.72
N HIS A 48 34.20 69.55 -98.14
CA HIS A 48 34.71 69.35 -96.77
C HIS A 48 33.58 69.32 -95.75
N ILE A 49 32.61 70.23 -95.80
CA ILE A 49 31.50 70.21 -94.85
C ILE A 49 30.66 68.92 -95.02
N SER A 50 30.49 68.40 -96.24
CA SER A 50 29.85 67.10 -96.47
C SER A 50 30.61 65.96 -95.78
N GLN A 51 31.94 65.94 -95.86
CA GLN A 51 32.80 64.97 -95.18
C GLN A 51 32.71 65.09 -93.65
N TRP A 52 32.66 66.31 -93.11
CA TRP A 52 32.43 66.54 -91.68
C TRP A 52 31.04 66.06 -91.22
N ILE A 53 30.01 66.22 -92.05
CA ILE A 53 28.66 65.72 -91.76
C ILE A 53 28.62 64.19 -91.79
N GLU A 54 29.28 63.54 -92.75
CA GLU A 54 29.41 62.08 -92.81
C GLU A 54 30.16 61.54 -91.58
N MET A 55 31.29 62.16 -91.21
CA MET A 55 32.04 61.79 -90.01
C MET A 55 31.21 61.97 -88.73
N LEU A 56 30.43 63.06 -88.61
CA LEU A 56 29.55 63.27 -87.46
C LEU A 56 28.38 62.27 -87.42
N LEU A 57 27.88 61.84 -88.59
CA LEU A 57 26.86 60.79 -88.70
C LEU A 57 27.40 59.43 -88.24
N GLU A 58 28.64 59.09 -88.59
CA GLU A 58 29.30 57.85 -88.12
C GLU A 58 29.50 57.87 -86.61
N ILE A 59 29.99 58.99 -86.04
CA ILE A 59 30.15 59.16 -84.59
C ILE A 59 28.79 59.04 -83.86
N GLU A 60 27.73 59.65 -84.42
CA GLU A 60 26.37 59.56 -83.87
C GLU A 60 25.84 58.11 -83.88
N GLN A 61 26.10 57.36 -84.96
CA GLN A 61 25.76 55.94 -85.06
C GLN A 61 26.53 55.08 -84.04
N ASP A 62 27.82 55.33 -83.85
CA ASP A 62 28.63 54.60 -82.88
C ASP A 62 28.22 54.91 -81.43
N HIS A 63 27.91 56.16 -81.11
CA HIS A 63 27.41 56.55 -79.80
C HIS A 63 26.04 55.93 -79.50
N THR A 64 25.11 55.95 -80.46
CA THR A 64 23.78 55.34 -80.29
C THR A 64 23.87 53.82 -80.13
N LYS A 65 24.75 53.15 -80.87
CA LYS A 65 25.06 51.72 -80.70
C LYS A 65 25.63 51.42 -79.31
N SER A 66 26.62 52.19 -78.85
CA SER A 66 27.19 52.05 -77.51
C SER A 66 26.16 52.25 -76.39
N MET A 67 25.23 53.20 -76.55
CA MET A 67 24.13 53.41 -75.60
C MET A 67 23.17 52.22 -75.56
N ASN A 68 22.77 51.69 -76.72
CA ASN A 68 21.90 50.51 -76.80
C ASN A 68 22.57 49.25 -76.18
N ASP A 69 23.86 49.04 -76.44
CA ASP A 69 24.62 47.93 -75.85
C ASP A 69 24.70 48.05 -74.32
N SER A 70 24.94 49.27 -73.82
CA SER A 70 24.95 49.55 -72.38
C SER A 70 23.59 49.33 -71.74
N GLU A 71 22.50 49.72 -72.41
CA GLU A 71 21.13 49.50 -71.92
C GLU A 71 20.76 48.01 -71.90
N ASN A 72 21.21 47.24 -72.90
CA ASN A 72 21.03 45.79 -72.93
C ASN A 72 21.79 45.09 -71.80
N ILE A 73 23.03 45.49 -71.51
CA ILE A 73 23.80 44.99 -70.36
C ILE A 73 23.07 45.31 -69.06
N LEU A 74 22.56 46.54 -68.89
CA LEU A 74 21.79 46.93 -67.71
C LEU A 74 20.52 46.08 -67.54
N LYS A 75 19.79 45.80 -68.63
CA LYS A 75 18.60 44.92 -68.60
C LYS A 75 18.98 43.48 -68.21
N GLN A 76 20.05 42.93 -68.77
CA GLN A 76 20.52 41.58 -68.43
C GLN A 76 20.98 41.48 -66.96
N THR A 77 21.69 42.50 -66.46
CA THR A 77 22.11 42.54 -65.05
C THR A 77 20.93 42.66 -64.08
N ASP A 78 19.88 43.41 -64.42
CA ASP A 78 18.65 43.50 -63.61
C ASP A 78 17.92 42.15 -63.54
N ILE A 79 17.85 41.41 -64.66
CA ILE A 79 17.28 40.06 -64.70
C ILE A 79 18.10 39.11 -63.82
N ALA A 80 19.42 39.11 -63.99
CA ALA A 80 20.32 38.28 -63.18
C ALA A 80 20.21 38.62 -61.68
N HIS A 81 20.11 39.91 -61.33
CA HIS A 81 19.94 40.36 -59.96
C HIS A 81 18.60 39.88 -59.37
N LYS A 82 17.50 39.98 -60.12
CA LYS A 82 16.18 39.49 -59.70
C LYS A 82 16.17 37.98 -59.47
N GLU A 83 16.80 37.20 -60.35
CA GLU A 83 16.91 35.75 -60.16
C GLU A 83 17.79 35.40 -58.95
N THR A 84 18.88 36.12 -58.73
CA THR A 84 19.74 35.93 -57.55
C THR A 84 18.97 36.23 -56.26
N ILE A 85 18.20 37.32 -56.22
CA ILE A 85 17.33 37.66 -55.08
C ILE A 85 16.32 36.53 -54.81
N LYS A 86 15.67 35.98 -55.84
CA LYS A 86 14.73 34.86 -55.66
C LYS A 86 15.41 33.64 -55.04
N ILE A 87 16.61 33.29 -55.50
CA ILE A 87 17.40 32.17 -54.95
C ILE A 87 17.73 32.42 -53.48
N LEU A 88 18.20 33.64 -53.15
CA LEU A 88 18.54 34.01 -51.78
C LEU A 88 17.33 33.98 -50.84
N ILE A 89 16.16 34.45 -51.30
CA ILE A 89 14.90 34.35 -50.54
C ILE A 89 14.55 32.90 -50.28
N LYS A 90 14.61 32.04 -51.31
CA LYS A 90 14.33 30.61 -51.16
C LYS A 90 15.26 29.95 -50.14
N GLN A 91 16.56 30.22 -50.23
CA GLN A 91 17.55 29.71 -49.27
C GLN A 91 17.29 30.22 -47.85
N THR A 92 16.92 31.49 -47.68
CA THR A 92 16.60 32.02 -46.35
C THR A 92 15.35 31.38 -45.75
N ASP A 93 14.33 31.11 -46.56
CA ASP A 93 13.11 30.43 -46.09
C ASP A 93 13.37 28.96 -45.73
N GLU A 94 14.19 28.25 -46.50
CA GLU A 94 14.65 26.90 -46.17
C GLU A 94 15.45 26.89 -44.85
N MET A 95 16.38 27.83 -44.68
CA MET A 95 17.14 27.98 -43.44
C MET A 95 16.25 28.27 -42.23
N LYS A 96 15.23 29.14 -42.37
CA LYS A 96 14.24 29.41 -41.31
C LYS A 96 13.43 28.16 -40.96
N LEU A 97 13.00 27.41 -41.96
CA LEU A 97 12.25 26.18 -41.76
C LEU A 97 13.06 25.15 -40.96
N ASP A 98 14.33 24.96 -41.32
CA ASP A 98 15.21 24.01 -40.63
C ASP A 98 15.57 24.49 -39.22
N ALA A 99 15.77 25.80 -39.02
CA ALA A 99 15.94 26.38 -37.70
C ALA A 99 14.71 26.14 -36.80
N ASN A 100 13.50 26.31 -37.34
CA ASN A 100 12.26 26.04 -36.61
C ASN A 100 12.10 24.56 -36.26
N LYS A 101 12.42 23.63 -37.17
CA LYS A 101 12.43 22.19 -36.87
C LYS A 101 13.41 21.86 -35.73
N CYS A 102 14.60 22.44 -35.77
CA CYS A 102 15.62 22.26 -34.75
C CYS A 102 15.14 22.77 -33.39
N TYR A 103 14.55 23.97 -33.36
CA TYR A 103 13.96 24.56 -32.16
C TYR A 103 12.84 23.68 -31.57
N GLU A 104 11.88 23.24 -32.39
CA GLU A 104 10.79 22.39 -31.94
C GLU A 104 11.29 21.02 -31.43
N TYR A 105 12.31 20.45 -32.06
CA TYR A 105 12.95 19.23 -31.57
C TYR A 105 13.53 19.40 -30.16
N TYR A 106 14.33 20.45 -29.94
CA TYR A 106 14.91 20.73 -28.62
C TYR A 106 13.83 21.06 -27.59
N ARG A 107 12.81 21.82 -27.97
CA ARG A 107 11.67 22.17 -27.12
C ARG A 107 10.91 20.94 -26.63
N ASN A 108 10.64 20.00 -27.53
CA ASN A 108 9.98 18.74 -27.17
C ASN A 108 10.86 17.91 -26.24
N LYS A 109 12.16 17.83 -26.53
CA LYS A 109 13.11 17.10 -25.69
C LYS A 109 13.24 17.71 -24.28
N THR A 110 13.20 19.03 -24.15
CA THR A 110 13.16 19.70 -22.83
C THR A 110 11.86 19.42 -22.09
N ASN A 111 10.71 19.45 -22.77
CA ASN A 111 9.42 19.15 -22.15
C ASN A 111 9.35 17.69 -21.66
N ASP A 112 9.90 16.75 -22.42
CA ASP A 112 9.95 15.34 -22.02
C ASP A 112 10.87 15.13 -20.82
N PHE A 113 12.02 15.80 -20.78
CA PHE A 113 12.90 15.80 -19.62
C PHE A 113 12.24 16.41 -18.38
N GLU A 114 11.49 17.51 -18.51
CA GLU A 114 10.73 18.09 -17.41
C GLU A 114 9.67 17.13 -16.87
N LYS A 115 8.97 16.39 -17.74
CA LYS A 115 8.02 15.35 -17.32
C LYS A 115 8.72 14.25 -16.53
N GLU A 116 9.85 13.74 -17.01
CA GLU A 116 10.64 12.74 -16.29
C GLU A 116 11.06 13.24 -14.89
N LEU A 117 11.53 14.48 -14.80
CA LEU A 117 11.87 15.10 -13.52
C LEU A 117 10.67 15.22 -12.57
N THR A 118 9.49 15.56 -13.09
CA THR A 118 8.27 15.61 -12.26
C THR A 118 7.87 14.24 -11.74
N ASN A 119 7.96 13.20 -12.56
CA ASN A 119 7.71 11.82 -12.15
C ASN A 119 8.69 11.37 -11.05
N LEU A 120 10.00 11.62 -11.25
CA LEU A 120 11.02 11.30 -10.24
C LEU A 120 10.79 12.06 -8.92
N ARG A 121 10.36 13.32 -8.97
CA ARG A 121 9.99 14.08 -7.76
C ARG A 121 8.80 13.46 -7.03
N GLN A 122 7.79 12.99 -7.76
CA GLN A 122 6.63 12.32 -7.16
C GLN A 122 7.03 10.99 -6.51
N GLU A 123 7.84 10.18 -7.19
CA GLU A 123 8.38 8.94 -6.64
C GLU A 123 9.19 9.18 -5.36
N PHE A 124 10.09 10.18 -5.38
CA PHE A 124 10.86 10.54 -4.20
C PHE A 124 9.98 11.00 -3.03
N CYS A 125 8.93 11.77 -3.31
CA CYS A 125 7.95 12.19 -2.30
C CYS A 125 7.16 11.01 -1.72
N HIS A 126 6.82 10.02 -2.55
CA HIS A 126 6.17 8.78 -2.12
C HIS A 126 7.10 7.96 -1.21
N VAL A 127 8.36 7.74 -1.60
CA VAL A 127 9.37 7.04 -0.79
C VAL A 127 9.60 7.76 0.54
N LYS A 128 9.68 9.10 0.54
CA LYS A 128 9.81 9.91 1.75
C LYS A 128 8.63 9.70 2.70
N ARG A 129 7.39 9.67 2.19
CA ARG A 129 6.19 9.38 2.98
C ARG A 129 6.19 7.97 3.56
N GLN A 130 6.57 6.96 2.77
CA GLN A 130 6.67 5.58 3.27
C GLN A 130 7.68 5.44 4.41
N ARG A 131 8.82 6.13 4.30
CA ARG A 131 9.83 6.15 5.37
C ARG A 131 9.30 6.80 6.65
N GLN A 132 8.58 7.91 6.51
CA GLN A 132 7.95 8.60 7.64
C GLN A 132 6.92 7.72 8.34
N HIS A 133 6.02 7.08 7.57
CA HIS A 133 5.05 6.14 8.10
C HIS A 133 5.71 4.97 8.85
N SER A 134 6.78 4.41 8.27
CA SER A 134 7.55 3.33 8.91
C SER A 134 8.18 3.78 10.24
N TYR A 135 8.66 5.02 10.31
CA TYR A 135 9.21 5.60 11.55
C TYR A 135 8.12 5.80 12.61
N GLU A 136 6.94 6.30 12.21
CA GLU A 136 5.80 6.47 13.12
C GLU A 136 5.31 5.13 13.69
N GLU A 137 5.21 4.10 12.85
CA GLU A 137 4.88 2.73 13.27
C GLU A 137 5.93 2.17 14.24
N TYR A 138 7.21 2.41 14.00
CA TYR A 138 8.28 2.04 14.93
C TYR A 138 8.13 2.74 16.29
N GLN A 139 7.80 4.04 16.32
CA GLN A 139 7.58 4.77 17.57
C GLN A 139 6.38 4.23 18.34
N ARG A 140 5.26 3.90 17.66
CA ARG A 140 4.10 3.25 18.28
C ARG A 140 4.47 1.91 18.91
N MET A 141 5.22 1.08 18.17
CA MET A 141 5.70 -0.20 18.66
C MET A 141 6.59 -0.05 19.90
N LYS A 142 7.49 0.94 19.89
CA LYS A 142 8.37 1.22 21.03
C LYS A 142 7.59 1.55 22.29
N ILE A 143 6.56 2.40 22.20
CA ILE A 143 5.69 2.75 23.34
C ILE A 143 5.04 1.51 23.93
N ILE A 144 4.49 0.63 23.08
CA ILE A 144 3.85 -0.62 23.53
C ILE A 144 4.84 -1.53 24.25
N VAL A 145 6.06 -1.66 23.72
CA VAL A 145 7.12 -2.47 24.35
C VAL A 145 7.52 -1.88 25.70
N ASP A 146 7.66 -0.56 25.80
CA ASP A 146 7.99 0.12 27.05
C ASP A 146 6.87 -0.05 28.09
N GLU A 147 5.60 0.09 27.70
CA GLU A 147 4.44 -0.18 28.56
C GLU A 147 4.41 -1.63 29.05
N TYR A 148 4.63 -2.59 28.16
CA TYR A 148 4.72 -4.01 28.52
C TYR A 148 5.84 -4.25 29.55
N ASN A 149 7.01 -3.66 29.34
CA ASN A 149 8.14 -3.79 30.26
C ASN A 149 7.83 -3.19 31.64
N GLN A 150 7.14 -2.05 31.70
CA GLN A 150 6.66 -1.45 32.95
C GLN A 150 5.67 -2.37 33.68
N LEU A 151 4.67 -2.91 32.97
CA LEU A 151 3.72 -3.85 33.55
C LEU A 151 4.42 -5.10 34.10
N LYS A 152 5.39 -5.63 33.36
CA LYS A 152 6.18 -6.79 33.78
C LYS A 152 7.00 -6.51 35.04
N MET A 153 7.56 -5.31 35.20
CA MET A 153 8.24 -4.93 36.45
C MET A 153 7.27 -4.77 37.61
N ASN A 154 6.11 -4.14 37.38
CA ASN A 154 5.08 -3.99 38.40
C ASN A 154 4.56 -5.36 38.89
N GLU A 155 4.36 -6.32 37.99
CA GLU A 155 3.96 -7.69 38.35
C GLU A 155 5.02 -8.38 39.22
N LYS A 156 6.30 -8.27 38.85
CA LYS A 156 7.42 -8.81 39.66
C LYS A 156 7.46 -8.20 41.06
N LEU A 157 7.27 -6.88 41.17
CA LEU A 157 7.23 -6.19 42.45
C LEU A 157 6.04 -6.66 43.30
N LEU A 158 4.85 -6.81 42.70
CA LEU A 158 3.67 -7.34 43.39
C LEU A 158 3.88 -8.78 43.87
N LEU A 159 4.53 -9.62 43.07
CA LEU A 159 4.86 -10.98 43.46
C LEU A 159 5.85 -11.00 44.64
N GLN A 160 6.84 -10.11 44.64
CA GLN A 160 7.79 -9.96 45.75
C GLN A 160 7.09 -9.51 47.03
N LYS A 161 6.19 -8.52 46.94
CA LYS A 161 5.37 -8.08 48.08
C LYS A 161 4.50 -9.21 48.63
N ARG A 162 3.87 -10.01 47.77
CA ARG A 162 3.10 -11.21 48.22
C ARG A 162 3.98 -12.23 48.93
N LYS A 163 5.17 -12.52 48.42
CA LYS A 163 6.12 -13.44 49.09
C LYS A 163 6.51 -12.92 50.47
N GLN A 164 6.81 -11.64 50.59
CA GLN A 164 7.12 -11.00 51.88
C GLN A 164 5.93 -11.10 52.86
N GLN A 165 4.71 -10.88 52.38
CA GLN A 165 3.49 -11.04 53.19
C GLN A 165 3.29 -12.49 53.63
N GLU A 166 3.44 -13.47 52.73
CA GLU A 166 3.34 -14.89 53.06
C GLU A 166 4.40 -15.31 54.08
N GLU A 167 5.62 -14.79 53.95
CA GLU A 167 6.71 -15.04 54.90
C GLU A 167 6.42 -14.41 56.27
N ALA A 168 5.91 -13.18 56.31
CA ALA A 168 5.45 -12.56 57.55
C ALA A 168 4.33 -13.37 58.21
N ILE A 169 3.33 -13.81 57.45
CA ILE A 169 2.25 -14.68 57.95
C ILE A 169 2.81 -15.99 58.48
N ARG A 170 3.76 -16.62 57.77
CA ARG A 170 4.41 -17.86 58.24
C ARG A 170 5.13 -17.62 59.56
N ARG A 171 5.90 -16.53 59.69
CA ARG A 171 6.62 -16.17 60.93
C ARG A 171 5.64 -15.96 62.08
N ILE A 172 4.53 -15.25 61.84
CA ILE A 172 3.44 -15.10 62.81
C ILE A 172 2.87 -16.46 63.18
N GLN A 173 2.54 -17.32 62.22
CA GLN A 173 1.98 -18.65 62.48
C GLN A 173 2.93 -19.58 63.23
N THR A 174 4.25 -19.52 62.97
CA THR A 174 5.24 -20.30 63.70
C THR A 174 5.41 -19.79 65.12
N TRP A 175 5.39 -18.47 65.31
CA TRP A 175 5.41 -17.85 66.62
C TRP A 175 4.13 -18.21 67.42
N TRP A 176 2.95 -18.06 66.83
CA TRP A 176 1.67 -18.44 67.43
C TRP A 176 1.63 -19.93 67.82
N ARG A 177 2.14 -20.82 66.96
CA ARG A 177 2.23 -22.26 67.26
C ARG A 177 3.19 -22.56 68.42
N GLY A 178 4.31 -21.84 68.55
CA GLY A 178 5.25 -22.04 69.66
C GLY A 178 4.73 -21.48 70.99
N THR A 179 4.07 -20.31 70.97
CA THR A 179 3.63 -19.61 72.18
C THR A 179 2.33 -20.19 72.74
N MET A 180 1.36 -20.54 71.88
CA MET A 180 0.01 -20.99 72.30
C MET A 180 -0.13 -22.49 72.51
N ALA A 181 0.85 -23.32 72.10
CA ALA A 181 0.82 -24.76 72.40
C ALA A 181 0.88 -25.10 73.90
N ARG A 182 1.08 -24.09 74.77
CA ARG A 182 1.08 -24.22 76.23
C ARG A 182 -0.29 -24.02 76.89
N HIS A 183 -1.31 -23.52 76.17
CA HIS A 183 -2.66 -23.33 76.70
C HIS A 183 -3.65 -24.24 75.99
N GLN A 184 -4.28 -25.16 76.75
CA GLN A 184 -5.04 -26.29 76.23
C GLN A 184 -6.53 -25.96 75.97
N TRP A 185 -7.04 -24.85 76.52
CA TRP A 185 -8.46 -24.46 76.51
C TRP A 185 -8.64 -22.95 76.33
N ILE A 186 -9.68 -22.53 75.62
CA ILE A 186 -10.07 -21.11 75.46
C ILE A 186 -11.53 -20.95 75.88
N HIS A 187 -11.77 -20.04 76.82
CA HIS A 187 -13.12 -19.68 77.28
C HIS A 187 -13.69 -18.55 76.42
N CYS A 188 -14.93 -18.71 75.95
CA CYS A 188 -15.66 -17.72 75.16
C CYS A 188 -16.57 -16.87 76.07
N GLU A 189 -16.21 -15.63 76.36
CA GLU A 189 -17.00 -14.73 77.24
C GLU A 189 -18.40 -14.39 76.69
N GLN A 190 -18.65 -14.55 75.39
CA GLN A 190 -19.96 -14.28 74.78
C GLN A 190 -20.92 -15.47 74.85
N CYS A 191 -20.37 -16.68 74.89
CA CYS A 191 -21.13 -17.92 74.74
C CYS A 191 -20.98 -18.87 75.93
N ASP A 192 -20.17 -18.48 76.92
CA ASP A 192 -19.87 -19.19 78.17
C ASP A 192 -19.48 -20.66 77.94
N GLN A 193 -18.78 -20.91 76.83
CA GLN A 193 -18.35 -22.24 76.41
C GLN A 193 -16.83 -22.30 76.31
N ASP A 194 -16.29 -23.39 76.85
CA ASP A 194 -14.87 -23.71 76.72
C ASP A 194 -14.61 -24.50 75.45
N TRP A 195 -13.58 -24.10 74.72
CA TRP A 195 -13.19 -24.70 73.45
C TRP A 195 -11.79 -25.31 73.56
N CYS A 196 -11.63 -26.51 73.03
CA CYS A 196 -10.33 -27.12 72.80
C CYS A 196 -9.68 -26.46 71.58
N TRP A 197 -8.57 -25.77 71.78
CA TRP A 197 -7.86 -25.06 70.70
C TRP A 197 -7.27 -26.01 69.65
N SER A 198 -6.88 -27.22 70.06
CA SER A 198 -6.20 -28.18 69.18
C SER A 198 -7.14 -28.77 68.11
N CYS A 199 -8.43 -28.95 68.42
CA CYS A 199 -9.40 -29.55 67.51
C CYS A 199 -10.61 -28.67 67.19
N TYR A 200 -10.67 -27.46 67.76
CA TYR A 200 -11.75 -26.48 67.56
C TYR A 200 -13.13 -27.07 67.85
N SER A 201 -13.24 -27.80 68.97
CA SER A 201 -14.49 -28.38 69.44
C SER A 201 -14.74 -28.01 70.90
N PRO A 202 -15.95 -28.25 71.44
CA PRO A 202 -16.21 -28.06 72.86
C PRO A 202 -15.19 -28.79 73.72
N SER A 203 -14.93 -28.26 74.91
CA SER A 203 -13.96 -28.80 75.87
C SER A 203 -14.22 -30.26 76.20
N HIS A 204 -13.18 -31.10 76.07
CA HIS A 204 -13.20 -32.53 76.32
C HIS A 204 -12.01 -32.95 77.20
N PRO A 205 -11.98 -32.58 78.50
CA PRO A 205 -10.82 -32.77 79.38
C PRO A 205 -10.39 -34.24 79.52
N ASN A 206 -11.31 -35.17 79.35
CA ASN A 206 -11.10 -36.60 79.59
C ASN A 206 -10.86 -37.43 78.33
N GLU A 207 -10.87 -36.82 77.15
CA GLU A 207 -10.67 -37.51 75.87
C GLU A 207 -9.58 -36.82 75.05
N THR A 208 -8.78 -37.60 74.31
CA THR A 208 -7.88 -36.99 73.34
C THR A 208 -8.69 -36.42 72.17
N CYS A 209 -8.17 -35.38 71.50
CA CYS A 209 -8.78 -34.81 70.29
C CYS A 209 -9.13 -35.88 69.22
N ARG A 210 -8.38 -37.00 69.21
CA ARG A 210 -8.56 -38.11 68.27
C ARG A 210 -9.73 -39.02 68.66
N GLU A 211 -9.94 -39.26 69.94
CA GLU A 211 -11.04 -40.05 70.48
C GLU A 211 -12.36 -39.29 70.38
N PHE A 212 -12.35 -38.02 70.76
CA PHE A 212 -13.50 -37.12 70.63
C PHE A 212 -14.03 -37.08 69.19
N LYS A 213 -13.12 -36.99 68.21
CA LYS A 213 -13.48 -37.02 66.78
C LYS A 213 -14.08 -38.35 66.31
N LYS A 214 -13.75 -39.47 66.94
CA LYS A 214 -14.38 -40.78 66.65
C LYS A 214 -15.76 -40.90 67.30
N ASN A 215 -15.93 -40.35 68.50
CA ASN A 215 -17.17 -40.40 69.26
C ASN A 215 -18.29 -39.53 68.64
N HIS A 216 -17.95 -38.49 67.88
CA HIS A 216 -18.88 -37.76 66.99
C HIS A 216 -19.38 -38.55 65.76
N SER A 217 -19.46 -39.87 65.86
CA SER A 217 -20.09 -40.77 64.88
C SER A 217 -21.54 -40.39 64.59
N GLN A 218 -22.24 -39.71 65.51
CA GLN A 218 -23.62 -39.26 65.34
C GLN A 218 -23.79 -38.27 64.18
N LEU A 219 -22.82 -37.38 63.94
CA LEU A 219 -22.85 -36.48 62.77
C LEU A 219 -22.60 -37.25 61.47
N ASP A 220 -21.74 -38.27 61.51
CA ASP A 220 -21.50 -39.18 60.38
C ASP A 220 -22.74 -40.02 60.05
N VAL A 221 -23.49 -40.45 61.07
CA VAL A 221 -24.76 -41.17 60.94
C VAL A 221 -25.82 -40.23 60.38
N TRP A 222 -26.05 -39.07 61.01
CA TRP A 222 -26.99 -38.05 60.53
C TRP A 222 -26.70 -37.63 59.09
N ALA A 223 -25.43 -37.39 58.72
CA ALA A 223 -25.05 -37.01 57.37
C ALA A 223 -25.33 -38.11 56.33
N LYS A 224 -25.26 -39.39 56.73
CA LYS A 224 -25.56 -40.55 55.86
C LYS A 224 -27.05 -40.88 55.81
N THR A 225 -27.81 -40.51 56.83
CA THR A 225 -29.28 -40.63 56.87
C THR A 225 -29.87 -39.91 55.66
N ARG A 226 -30.81 -40.57 54.99
CA ARG A 226 -31.51 -40.02 53.83
C ARG A 226 -32.80 -39.33 54.29
N ARG A 227 -33.10 -38.17 53.72
CA ARG A 227 -34.38 -37.50 53.96
C ARG A 227 -35.52 -38.32 53.38
N THR A 228 -36.65 -38.32 54.09
CA THR A 228 -37.94 -38.90 53.68
C THR A 228 -38.66 -38.06 52.63
N ASP A 229 -38.09 -36.94 52.19
CA ASP A 229 -38.61 -36.18 51.05
C ASP A 229 -38.54 -36.99 49.74
N ASN A 230 -39.37 -36.60 48.77
CA ASN A 230 -39.54 -37.25 47.46
C ASN A 230 -38.25 -37.41 46.61
N ARG A 231 -37.07 -37.01 47.11
CA ARG A 231 -35.80 -36.99 46.37
C ARG A 231 -34.76 -38.01 46.89
N ASN A 232 -35.00 -38.71 48.02
CA ASN A 232 -34.13 -39.79 48.55
C ASN A 232 -32.64 -39.38 48.64
N GLN A 233 -32.36 -38.14 49.07
CA GLN A 233 -31.00 -37.59 49.17
C GLN A 233 -30.45 -37.68 50.61
N ARG A 234 -29.12 -37.71 50.75
CA ARG A 234 -28.43 -37.66 52.05
C ARG A 234 -28.53 -36.26 52.66
N ASN A 235 -28.57 -36.18 53.99
CA ASN A 235 -28.60 -34.90 54.72
C ASN A 235 -27.41 -34.00 54.40
N ALA A 236 -26.20 -34.56 54.39
CA ALA A 236 -24.99 -33.80 54.09
C ALA A 236 -24.03 -34.59 53.17
N ARG A 237 -23.22 -33.87 52.39
CA ARG A 237 -22.20 -34.44 51.52
C ARG A 237 -20.81 -33.97 51.91
N ARG A 238 -19.85 -34.90 51.94
CA ARG A 238 -18.43 -34.55 52.14
C ARG A 238 -17.86 -33.90 50.89
N CYS A 239 -17.10 -32.82 51.07
CA CYS A 239 -16.29 -32.25 50.01
C CYS A 239 -15.21 -33.26 49.55
N PRO A 240 -15.02 -33.50 48.24
CA PRO A 240 -14.03 -34.45 47.74
C PRO A 240 -12.57 -34.01 47.96
N LYS A 241 -12.31 -32.74 48.30
CA LYS A 241 -10.96 -32.21 48.53
C LYS A 241 -10.63 -32.10 50.03
N CYS A 242 -11.50 -31.49 50.83
CA CYS A 242 -11.22 -31.23 52.26
C CYS A 242 -12.10 -32.03 53.24
N SER A 243 -12.97 -32.92 52.74
CA SER A 243 -13.82 -33.82 53.53
C SER A 243 -14.79 -33.16 54.52
N ILE A 244 -14.95 -31.83 54.49
CA ILE A 244 -15.96 -31.15 55.32
C ILE A 244 -17.37 -31.55 54.88
N TYR A 245 -18.30 -31.65 55.83
CA TYR A 245 -19.71 -31.83 55.53
C TYR A 245 -20.33 -30.53 55.06
N ILE A 246 -21.02 -30.62 53.94
CA ILE A 246 -21.77 -29.52 53.34
C ILE A 246 -23.20 -30.00 53.27
N GLU A 247 -24.11 -29.23 53.85
CA GLU A 247 -25.54 -29.44 53.71
C GLU A 247 -26.06 -28.62 52.52
N LYS A 248 -27.05 -29.17 51.81
CA LYS A 248 -27.77 -28.47 50.75
C LYS A 248 -29.17 -28.12 51.26
N ILE A 249 -29.51 -26.83 51.26
CA ILE A 249 -30.82 -26.34 51.70
C ILE A 249 -31.83 -26.50 50.54
N ASP A 250 -31.57 -25.90 49.38
CA ASP A 250 -32.32 -26.16 48.14
C ASP A 250 -31.51 -25.71 46.90
N GLY A 251 -32.02 -25.96 45.70
CA GLY A 251 -31.47 -25.42 44.44
C GLY A 251 -30.59 -26.39 43.64
N CYS A 252 -29.55 -25.85 42.99
CA CYS A 252 -28.72 -26.59 42.02
C CYS A 252 -27.82 -27.65 42.66
N ASP A 253 -27.55 -28.76 41.96
CA ASP A 253 -26.63 -29.82 42.42
C ASP A 253 -25.15 -29.47 42.24
N HIS A 254 -24.83 -28.38 41.55
CA HIS A 254 -23.47 -27.86 41.42
C HIS A 254 -23.15 -26.98 42.62
N MET A 255 -22.26 -27.46 43.49
CA MET A 255 -21.89 -26.78 44.72
C MET A 255 -20.40 -26.43 44.73
N ILE A 256 -20.08 -25.31 45.37
CA ILE A 256 -18.72 -24.84 45.60
C ILE A 256 -18.45 -24.93 47.10
N CYS A 257 -17.38 -25.63 47.47
CA CYS A 257 -17.00 -25.74 48.87
C CYS A 257 -16.44 -24.40 49.38
N GLY A 258 -17.10 -23.73 50.33
CA GLY A 258 -16.64 -22.44 50.87
C GLY A 258 -15.24 -22.46 51.49
N LYS A 259 -14.77 -23.60 52.03
CA LYS A 259 -13.42 -23.71 52.61
C LYS A 259 -12.29 -23.83 51.59
N CYS A 260 -12.46 -24.62 50.52
CA CYS A 260 -11.37 -24.97 49.61
C CYS A 260 -11.64 -24.59 48.15
N ASN A 261 -12.77 -23.90 47.89
CA ASN A 261 -13.30 -23.48 46.61
C ASN A 261 -13.35 -24.56 45.53
N SER A 262 -13.39 -25.84 45.92
CA SER A 262 -13.57 -26.93 44.97
C SER A 262 -15.02 -27.03 44.51
N LYS A 263 -15.23 -27.06 43.20
CA LYS A 263 -16.53 -27.32 42.56
C LYS A 263 -16.82 -28.82 42.53
N PHE A 264 -17.99 -29.23 42.99
CA PHE A 264 -18.39 -30.65 43.04
C PHE A 264 -19.90 -30.82 42.89
N CYS A 265 -20.33 -32.03 42.52
CA CYS A 265 -21.74 -32.37 42.43
C CYS A 265 -22.25 -32.92 43.76
N TYR A 266 -23.31 -32.34 44.30
CA TYR A 266 -23.89 -32.78 45.57
C TYR A 266 -24.47 -34.20 45.51
N ARG A 267 -25.09 -34.58 44.37
CA ARG A 267 -25.74 -35.89 44.20
C ARG A 267 -24.75 -37.05 44.13
N CYS A 268 -23.63 -36.92 43.43
CA CYS A 268 -22.64 -38.00 43.31
C CYS A 268 -21.39 -37.81 44.18
N GLY A 269 -21.12 -36.60 44.68
CA GLY A 269 -19.92 -36.26 45.44
C GLY A 269 -18.64 -36.11 44.61
N SER A 270 -18.72 -36.26 43.28
CA SER A 270 -17.56 -36.18 42.39
C SER A 270 -17.14 -34.74 42.13
N LYS A 271 -15.82 -34.52 42.04
CA LYS A 271 -15.23 -33.23 41.68
C LYS A 271 -15.54 -32.88 40.23
N MET A 272 -16.03 -31.67 39.99
CA MET A 272 -16.26 -31.15 38.65
C MET A 272 -15.01 -30.43 38.17
N ARG A 273 -14.39 -30.91 37.09
CA ARG A 273 -13.13 -30.34 36.55
C ARG A 273 -13.24 -29.76 35.14
N LEU A 274 -14.27 -30.11 34.36
CA LEU A 274 -14.35 -29.82 32.93
C LEU A 274 -15.61 -29.01 32.54
N PRO A 275 -15.51 -28.05 31.60
CA PRO A 275 -16.64 -27.22 31.16
C PRO A 275 -17.51 -27.87 30.06
N PHE A 276 -18.82 -27.64 30.20
CA PHE A 276 -19.97 -27.71 29.28
C PHE A 276 -20.17 -28.88 28.29
N TYR A 277 -19.16 -29.39 27.56
CA TYR A 277 -19.39 -30.47 26.56
C TYR A 277 -18.96 -31.86 27.04
N ILE A 278 -17.99 -31.94 27.95
CA ILE A 278 -17.65 -33.14 28.74
C ILE A 278 -17.94 -32.84 30.22
N GLY A 279 -18.99 -32.04 30.44
CA GLY A 279 -19.40 -31.64 31.77
C GLY A 279 -19.97 -32.82 32.54
N HIS A 280 -19.69 -32.87 33.84
CA HIS A 280 -20.31 -33.82 34.76
C HIS A 280 -21.85 -33.71 34.74
N ASP A 281 -22.38 -32.53 34.42
CA ASP A 281 -23.82 -32.23 34.43
C ASP A 281 -24.54 -32.52 33.10
N ALA A 282 -23.83 -32.88 32.03
CA ALA A 282 -24.48 -33.27 30.78
C ALA A 282 -25.08 -34.68 30.90
N LYS A 283 -26.30 -34.87 30.37
CA LYS A 283 -27.07 -36.14 30.49
C LYS A 283 -26.35 -37.31 29.81
N TYR A 284 -25.76 -37.08 28.64
CA TYR A 284 -25.09 -38.10 27.82
C TYR A 284 -23.55 -38.03 27.89
N SER A 285 -22.98 -37.31 28.86
CA SER A 285 -21.53 -37.30 29.05
C SER A 285 -21.03 -38.68 29.51
N ILE A 286 -19.94 -39.14 28.90
CA ILE A 286 -19.24 -40.40 29.21
C ILE A 286 -18.84 -40.43 30.69
N PHE A 287 -18.30 -39.31 31.20
CA PHE A 287 -17.94 -39.12 32.61
C PHE A 287 -18.99 -38.28 33.38
N GLY A 288 -20.25 -38.36 32.98
CA GLY A 288 -21.35 -37.63 33.58
C GLY A 288 -21.87 -38.22 34.89
N CYS A 289 -22.72 -37.46 35.58
CA CYS A 289 -23.33 -37.84 36.85
C CYS A 289 -24.09 -39.17 36.77
N LYS A 290 -23.83 -40.09 37.73
CA LYS A 290 -24.52 -41.39 37.85
C LYS A 290 -26.05 -41.25 37.96
N TYR A 291 -26.52 -40.17 38.60
CA TYR A 291 -27.92 -39.98 38.98
C TYR A 291 -28.75 -39.15 37.98
N LYS A 292 -28.15 -38.65 36.90
CA LYS A 292 -28.83 -37.82 35.89
C LYS A 292 -29.31 -38.64 34.68
N LEU A 293 -28.60 -39.70 34.32
CA LEU A 293 -29.01 -40.65 33.28
C LEU A 293 -29.52 -41.94 33.93
N TRP A 294 -30.84 -42.17 33.86
CA TRP A 294 -31.56 -43.35 34.34
C TRP A 294 -31.03 -43.94 35.67
N PRO A 295 -31.31 -43.30 36.82
CA PRO A 295 -30.73 -43.68 38.11
C PRO A 295 -31.04 -45.12 38.52
N LYS A 296 -32.21 -45.66 38.12
CA LYS A 296 -32.69 -47.01 38.47
C LYS A 296 -32.23 -48.13 37.51
N ARG A 297 -31.61 -47.82 36.36
CA ARG A 297 -31.22 -48.83 35.34
C ARG A 297 -29.70 -48.78 35.05
N PRO A 298 -28.86 -49.48 35.84
CA PRO A 298 -27.41 -49.36 35.73
C PRO A 298 -26.84 -49.95 34.44
N LEU A 299 -27.37 -51.06 33.94
CA LEU A 299 -26.93 -51.71 32.70
C LEU A 299 -27.16 -50.82 31.48
N LEU A 300 -28.37 -50.26 31.36
CA LEU A 300 -28.71 -49.36 30.26
C LEU A 300 -27.87 -48.08 30.26
N ARG A 301 -27.56 -47.54 31.46
CA ARG A 301 -26.64 -46.40 31.61
C ARG A 301 -25.22 -46.74 31.14
N TRP A 302 -24.74 -47.95 31.47
CA TRP A 302 -23.41 -48.40 31.07
C TRP A 302 -23.34 -48.62 29.55
N LEU A 303 -24.33 -49.29 28.95
CA LEU A 303 -24.41 -49.51 27.50
C LEU A 303 -24.42 -48.19 26.71
N VAL A 304 -25.25 -47.22 27.10
CA VAL A 304 -25.33 -45.92 26.42
C VAL A 304 -24.03 -45.12 26.56
N ARG A 305 -23.38 -45.12 27.72
CA ARG A 305 -22.10 -44.42 27.89
C ARG A 305 -20.96 -45.13 27.16
N GLY A 306 -21.00 -46.47 27.13
CA GLY A 306 -20.07 -47.29 26.39
C GLY A 306 -20.17 -47.08 24.88
N SER A 307 -21.38 -47.00 24.32
CA SER A 307 -21.58 -46.75 22.90
C SER A 307 -21.10 -45.34 22.49
N ILE A 308 -21.34 -44.32 23.31
CA ILE A 308 -20.86 -42.95 23.06
C ILE A 308 -19.32 -42.90 23.10
N PHE A 309 -18.69 -43.54 24.10
CA PHE A 309 -17.23 -43.59 24.17
C PHE A 309 -16.63 -44.30 22.96
N THR A 310 -17.21 -45.43 22.56
CA THR A 310 -16.77 -46.20 21.39
C THR A 310 -16.95 -45.39 20.10
N GLY A 311 -18.08 -44.71 19.92
CA GLY A 311 -18.34 -43.87 18.75
C GLY A 311 -17.40 -42.66 18.65
N VAL A 312 -17.10 -41.97 19.75
CA VAL A 312 -16.20 -40.81 19.72
C VAL A 312 -14.73 -41.23 19.58
N VAL A 313 -14.31 -42.32 20.23
CA VAL A 313 -12.89 -42.72 20.24
C VAL A 313 -12.51 -43.50 18.99
N ILE A 314 -13.40 -44.32 18.44
CA ILE A 314 -13.10 -45.17 17.27
C ILE A 314 -13.53 -44.49 15.96
N LEU A 315 -14.75 -43.96 15.90
CA LEU A 315 -15.30 -43.46 14.64
C LEU A 315 -14.65 -42.13 14.21
N THR A 316 -14.33 -41.26 15.15
CA THR A 316 -13.73 -39.94 14.86
C THR A 316 -12.35 -40.03 14.18
N PRO A 317 -11.36 -40.79 14.68
CA PRO A 317 -10.07 -40.92 13.99
C PRO A 317 -10.17 -41.70 12.67
N VAL A 318 -11.11 -42.64 12.54
CA VAL A 318 -11.34 -43.37 11.28
C VAL A 318 -11.91 -42.44 10.21
N VAL A 319 -12.92 -41.63 10.55
CA VAL A 319 -13.50 -40.63 9.62
C VAL A 319 -12.46 -39.56 9.27
N LEU A 320 -11.69 -39.08 10.25
CA LEU A 320 -10.64 -38.11 10.01
C LEU A 320 -9.53 -38.67 9.11
N GLY A 321 -9.12 -39.92 9.33
CA GLY A 321 -8.16 -40.63 8.49
C GLY A 321 -8.67 -40.82 7.06
N ALA A 322 -9.94 -41.21 6.90
CA ALA A 322 -10.57 -41.34 5.59
C ALA A 322 -10.63 -40.00 4.84
N LEU A 323 -10.97 -38.90 5.52
CA LEU A 323 -10.99 -37.56 4.92
C LEU A 323 -9.59 -37.09 4.49
N ILE A 324 -8.56 -37.37 5.31
CA ILE A 324 -7.17 -37.04 4.98
C ILE A 324 -6.71 -37.85 3.76
N ALA A 325 -7.05 -39.14 3.70
CA ALA A 325 -6.73 -40.00 2.55
C ALA A 325 -7.42 -39.52 1.26
N LEU A 326 -8.70 -39.15 1.35
CA LEU A 326 -9.45 -38.59 0.21
C LEU A 326 -8.87 -37.24 -0.26
N ALA A 327 -8.43 -36.38 0.66
CA ALA A 327 -7.76 -35.13 0.29
C ALA A 327 -6.39 -35.39 -0.37
N ALA A 328 -5.60 -36.33 0.18
CA ALA A 328 -4.28 -36.67 -0.34
C ALA A 328 -4.32 -37.30 -1.74
N VAL A 329 -5.39 -38.02 -2.09
CA VAL A 329 -5.56 -38.62 -3.43
C VAL A 329 -6.37 -37.72 -4.37
N GLY A 330 -7.39 -37.05 -3.85
CA GLY A 330 -8.28 -36.16 -4.61
C GLY A 330 -7.61 -34.88 -5.11
N ILE A 331 -6.76 -34.25 -4.29
CA ILE A 331 -6.10 -32.99 -4.68
C ILE A 331 -5.10 -33.21 -5.84
N PRO A 332 -4.20 -34.21 -5.82
CA PRO A 332 -3.28 -34.45 -6.93
C PRO A 332 -3.99 -34.87 -8.22
N THR A 333 -5.04 -35.69 -8.12
CA THR A 333 -5.79 -36.13 -9.31
C THR A 333 -6.51 -34.98 -10.00
N ILE A 334 -7.09 -34.03 -9.26
CA ILE A 334 -7.68 -32.81 -9.81
C ILE A 334 -6.62 -31.92 -10.46
N ILE A 335 -5.44 -31.77 -9.84
CA ILE A 335 -4.33 -30.97 -10.40
C ILE A 335 -3.83 -31.61 -11.71
N ILE A 336 -3.62 -32.93 -11.74
CA ILE A 336 -3.20 -33.65 -12.94
C ILE A 336 -4.22 -33.47 -14.06
N ILE A 337 -5.51 -33.72 -13.78
CA ILE A 337 -6.58 -33.56 -14.78
C ILE A 337 -6.65 -32.11 -15.27
N GLY A 338 -6.52 -31.12 -14.37
CA GLY A 338 -6.47 -29.70 -14.73
C GLY A 338 -5.28 -29.36 -15.64
N CYS A 339 -4.08 -29.84 -15.31
CA CYS A 339 -2.87 -29.61 -16.09
C CYS A 339 -2.92 -30.23 -17.50
N PHE A 340 -3.57 -31.38 -17.67
CA PHE A 340 -3.67 -32.04 -18.98
C PHE A 340 -4.91 -31.62 -19.80
N ALA A 341 -6.05 -31.35 -19.17
CA ALA A 341 -7.28 -30.99 -19.89
C ALA A 341 -7.34 -29.51 -20.31
N LEU A 342 -6.81 -28.58 -19.51
CA LEU A 342 -6.80 -27.15 -19.82
C LEU A 342 -6.01 -26.78 -21.09
N PRO A 343 -4.83 -27.36 -21.41
CA PRO A 343 -4.14 -27.08 -22.67
C PRO A 343 -4.78 -27.76 -23.89
N LEU A 344 -5.52 -28.86 -23.71
CA LEU A 344 -6.24 -29.53 -24.81
C LEU A 344 -7.53 -28.82 -25.20
N TYR A 345 -8.16 -28.08 -24.28
CA TYR A 345 -9.41 -27.38 -24.53
C TYR A 345 -9.30 -26.27 -25.61
N PRO A 346 -8.26 -25.40 -25.63
CA PRO A 346 -8.00 -24.48 -26.74
C PRO A 346 -7.72 -25.20 -28.06
N CYS A 347 -6.95 -26.29 -28.03
CA CYS A 347 -6.61 -27.06 -29.24
C CYS A 347 -7.85 -27.70 -29.90
N LEU A 348 -8.78 -28.24 -29.10
CA LEU A 348 -10.04 -28.77 -29.62
C LEU A 348 -10.98 -27.67 -30.11
N LYS A 349 -10.93 -26.47 -29.50
CA LYS A 349 -11.74 -25.32 -29.93
C LYS A 349 -11.23 -24.67 -31.22
N CYS A 350 -9.92 -24.70 -31.48
CA CYS A 350 -9.34 -24.26 -32.76
C CYS A 350 -9.67 -25.21 -33.92
N ARG A 351 -9.76 -26.53 -33.68
CA ARG A 351 -10.07 -27.52 -34.73
C ARG A 351 -11.53 -27.47 -35.23
N LYS A 352 -12.45 -26.88 -34.47
CA LYS A 352 -13.87 -26.72 -34.88
C LYS A 352 -14.18 -25.43 -35.67
N ARG A 353 -13.18 -24.56 -35.91
CA ARG A 353 -13.35 -23.29 -36.64
C ARG A 353 -12.72 -23.26 -38.04
N HIS A 354 -12.14 -24.37 -38.48
CA HIS A 354 -11.87 -24.67 -39.88
C HIS A 354 -12.84 -25.76 -40.32
#